data_AF-A0A2N1PPS8-F1
#
_entry.id   AF-A0A2N1PPS8-F1
#
_cell.length_a   1.000
_cell.length_b   1.000
_cell.length_c   1.000
_cell.angle_alpha   90.00
_cell.angle_beta   90.00
_cell.angle_gamma   90.00
#
_symmetry.space_group_name_H-M   'P 1'
#
loop_
_entity.id
_entity.type
_entity.pdbx_description
1 polymer ?
#
loop_
_entity_poly.entity_id
_entity_poly.type
_entity_poly.pdbx_seq_one_letter_code
_entity_poly.pdbx_strand_id
1 'polypeptide(L)'
;MNDTAASVSGTTERDPKRGRKIVLIIVLSLLLAEIILVRFHPDTVAKLLRRNPSYPETIHQAFKPDPLFAPFPESVPGDWISTHPEPGQTFDQFVSGNWNRHGENGKDKLHIIPMGALRAGWKATLEPVREFVEAFFNMPLVIDRPLTDPERIFTSRINVNTNFPQLLTTDILKFLMENLSSDSYCTIAVTMLDLYPDDSWNFVFGQASLVGRVGVFSLFRYDPSFYGVNSDNAEKIIFRRTLQVLFHEMVHMFGVYHCVHFNCLMNGSNSMEETDSQPLFLCPVCLRKLHHLAKFNPETRYEKLKNLYEKSGLTEEAQWLEKRIAVLKKKQGL
;
A
#
# COMPACT_ATOMS: atom_id res chain seq x y z
N MET A 1 36.56 -27.22 -8.12
CA MET A 1 36.76 -28.63 -8.54
C MET A 1 36.13 -29.52 -7.50
N ASN A 2 35.27 -30.40 -7.99
CA ASN A 2 34.83 -31.68 -7.41
C ASN A 2 33.82 -31.65 -6.25
N ASP A 3 32.57 -31.91 -6.62
CA ASP A 3 31.65 -32.96 -6.14
C ASP A 3 31.53 -33.22 -4.62
N THR A 4 30.30 -33.33 -4.12
CA THR A 4 29.60 -34.64 -3.99
C THR A 4 28.27 -34.56 -3.24
N ALA A 5 27.43 -35.54 -3.56
CA ALA A 5 26.04 -35.78 -3.15
C ALA A 5 25.85 -36.25 -1.70
N ALA A 6 24.59 -36.35 -1.25
CA ALA A 6 24.20 -37.30 -0.20
C ALA A 6 22.75 -37.79 -0.36
N SER A 7 22.61 -39.12 -0.43
CA SER A 7 21.39 -39.91 -0.25
C SER A 7 21.14 -40.18 1.25
N VAL A 8 19.99 -40.78 1.61
CA VAL A 8 19.92 -42.05 2.39
C VAL A 8 18.46 -42.44 2.70
N SER A 9 18.27 -43.75 2.62
CA SER A 9 17.14 -44.64 2.89
C SER A 9 16.57 -44.59 4.31
N GLY A 10 15.28 -44.95 4.43
CA GLY A 10 14.58 -45.10 5.71
C GLY A 10 14.92 -46.37 6.48
N THR A 11 14.69 -46.31 7.79
CA THR A 11 14.34 -47.45 8.65
C THR A 11 13.35 -46.98 9.71
N THR A 12 12.40 -47.85 10.07
CA THR A 12 11.32 -47.61 11.01
C THR A 12 11.72 -47.99 12.44
N GLU A 13 11.70 -47.03 13.36
CA GLU A 13 11.74 -47.29 14.80
C GLU A 13 10.69 -46.42 15.51
N ARG A 14 9.93 -47.02 16.43
CA ARG A 14 8.84 -46.35 17.18
C ARG A 14 9.46 -45.46 18.26
N ASP A 15 9.28 -44.14 18.14
CA ASP A 15 9.94 -43.13 18.96
C ASP A 15 9.00 -42.49 20.02
N PRO A 16 9.42 -42.36 21.30
CA PRO A 16 8.71 -41.63 22.37
C PRO A 16 8.40 -40.15 22.09
N LYS A 17 8.87 -39.59 20.97
CA LYS A 17 8.68 -38.20 20.51
C LYS A 17 7.23 -37.72 20.34
N ARG A 18 6.20 -38.57 20.46
CA ARG A 18 4.80 -38.14 20.28
C ARG A 18 4.33 -37.19 21.39
N GLY A 19 4.81 -37.34 22.62
CA GLY A 19 4.55 -36.40 23.72
C GLY A 19 5.30 -35.07 23.57
N ARG A 20 6.57 -35.11 23.19
CA ARG A 20 7.40 -33.90 22.99
C ARG A 20 6.97 -33.06 21.79
N LYS A 21 6.51 -33.67 20.69
CA LYS A 21 5.98 -32.93 19.53
C LYS A 21 4.66 -32.21 19.86
N ILE A 22 3.76 -32.83 20.63
CA ILE A 22 2.50 -32.19 21.04
C ILE A 22 2.77 -31.05 22.03
N VAL A 23 3.66 -31.23 23.01
CA VAL A 23 4.04 -30.15 23.94
C VAL A 23 4.76 -29.02 23.20
N LEU A 24 5.66 -29.31 22.26
CA LEU A 24 6.34 -28.27 21.47
C LEU A 24 5.37 -27.50 20.56
N ILE A 25 4.37 -28.16 19.95
CA ILE A 25 3.33 -27.50 19.16
C ILE A 25 2.42 -26.64 20.05
N ILE A 26 2.05 -27.11 21.24
CA ILE A 26 1.24 -26.33 22.21
C ILE A 26 2.04 -25.13 22.73
N VAL A 27 3.32 -25.30 23.04
CA VAL A 27 4.18 -24.20 23.50
C VAL A 27 4.44 -23.18 22.38
N LEU A 28 4.67 -23.62 21.13
CA LEU A 28 4.78 -22.70 19.99
C LEU A 28 3.47 -21.95 19.73
N SER A 29 2.32 -22.62 19.82
CA SER A 29 1.01 -21.99 19.60
C SER A 29 0.59 -21.06 20.75
N LEU A 30 0.97 -21.36 21.99
CA LEU A 30 0.81 -20.45 23.14
C LEU A 30 1.76 -19.26 23.05
N LEU A 31 3.02 -19.45 22.62
CA LEU A 31 3.95 -18.34 22.35
C LEU A 31 3.48 -17.47 21.18
N LEU A 32 2.99 -18.06 20.08
CA LEU A 32 2.36 -17.33 18.98
C LEU A 32 1.11 -16.56 19.46
N ALA A 33 0.27 -17.18 20.30
CA ALA A 33 -0.88 -16.50 20.88
C ALA A 33 -0.47 -15.35 21.82
N GLU A 34 0.55 -15.52 22.66
CA GLU A 34 1.09 -14.46 23.52
C GLU A 34 1.75 -13.34 22.71
N ILE A 35 2.50 -13.64 21.65
CA ILE A 35 3.11 -12.64 20.75
C ILE A 35 2.02 -11.86 19.98
N ILE A 36 0.96 -12.54 19.52
CA ILE A 36 -0.23 -11.91 18.91
C ILE A 36 -0.98 -11.05 19.95
N LEU A 37 -1.12 -11.52 21.19
CA LEU A 37 -1.76 -10.80 22.30
C LEU A 37 -0.95 -9.58 22.76
N VAL A 38 0.38 -9.64 22.71
CA VAL A 38 1.27 -8.49 23.01
C VAL A 38 1.19 -7.44 21.91
N ARG A 39 1.15 -7.84 20.63
CA ARG A 39 0.97 -6.91 19.48
C ARG A 39 -0.44 -6.29 19.43
N PHE A 40 -1.44 -6.96 20.03
CA PHE A 40 -2.81 -6.45 20.16
C PHE A 40 -3.24 -6.23 21.61
N HIS A 41 -2.34 -5.78 22.48
CA HIS A 41 -2.73 -5.44 23.84
C HIS A 41 -3.88 -4.42 23.80
N PRO A 42 -5.04 -4.67 24.46
CA PRO A 42 -6.23 -3.84 24.34
C PRO A 42 -5.97 -2.35 24.59
N ASP A 43 -5.10 -2.03 25.54
CA ASP A 43 -4.71 -0.64 25.85
C ASP A 43 -3.90 0.03 24.75
N THR A 44 -3.01 -0.72 24.07
CA THR A 44 -2.23 -0.21 22.93
C THR A 44 -3.18 0.07 21.76
N VAL A 45 -4.07 -0.87 21.45
CA VAL A 45 -5.09 -0.71 20.41
C VAL A 45 -6.03 0.47 20.72
N ALA A 46 -6.44 0.63 21.97
CA ALA A 46 -7.29 1.74 22.41
C ALA A 46 -6.61 3.10 22.21
N LYS A 47 -5.30 3.21 22.51
CA LYS A 47 -4.50 4.42 22.24
C LYS A 47 -4.38 4.71 20.75
N LEU A 48 -4.19 3.69 19.92
CA LEU A 48 -4.10 3.85 18.47
C LEU A 48 -5.43 4.30 17.83
N LEU A 49 -6.55 3.93 18.44
CA LEU A 49 -7.90 4.08 17.88
C LEU A 49 -8.85 4.88 18.79
N ARG A 50 -8.34 5.85 19.57
CA ARG A 50 -9.17 6.68 20.46
C ARG A 50 -10.40 7.21 19.74
N ARG A 51 -11.62 6.99 20.24
CA ARG A 51 -12.88 7.29 19.54
C ARG A 51 -13.06 8.80 19.26
N ASN A 52 -13.59 9.12 18.08
CA ASN A 52 -14.09 10.46 17.75
C ASN A 52 -15.60 10.50 18.04
N PRO A 53 -16.06 11.25 19.06
CA PRO A 53 -17.47 11.29 19.47
C PRO A 53 -18.44 11.74 18.37
N SER A 54 -17.97 12.42 17.33
CA SER A 54 -18.82 12.90 16.25
C SER A 54 -19.24 11.81 15.25
N TYR A 55 -18.66 10.61 15.32
CA TYR A 55 -18.98 9.53 14.38
C TYR A 55 -20.08 8.62 14.94
N PRO A 56 -21.04 8.16 14.10
CA PRO A 56 -22.02 7.18 14.54
C PRO A 56 -21.34 5.84 14.84
N GLU A 57 -22.01 5.01 15.65
CA GLU A 57 -21.46 3.70 16.06
C GLU A 57 -21.14 2.80 14.86
N THR A 58 -21.93 2.85 13.80
CA THR A 58 -21.71 2.11 12.55
C THR A 58 -20.34 2.40 11.94
N ILE A 59 -19.91 3.67 11.95
CA ILE A 59 -18.58 4.08 11.49
C ILE A 59 -17.49 3.61 12.45
N HIS A 60 -17.73 3.67 13.77
CA HIS A 60 -16.77 3.14 14.74
C HIS A 60 -16.51 1.65 14.60
N GLN A 61 -17.55 0.86 14.27
CA GLN A 61 -17.39 -0.58 14.06
C GLN A 61 -16.46 -0.91 12.87
N ALA A 62 -16.40 -0.04 11.87
CA ALA A 62 -15.47 -0.19 10.75
C ALA A 62 -14.00 -0.07 11.16
N PHE A 63 -13.70 0.67 12.23
CA PHE A 63 -12.35 0.89 12.73
C PHE A 63 -11.97 -0.01 13.91
N LYS A 64 -12.88 -0.86 14.38
CA LYS A 64 -12.56 -1.84 15.42
C LYS A 64 -11.75 -2.99 14.80
N PRO A 65 -10.55 -3.30 15.32
CA PRO A 65 -9.79 -4.46 14.87
C PRO A 65 -10.57 -5.74 15.14
N ASP A 66 -10.36 -6.71 14.28
CA ASP A 66 -10.90 -8.06 14.37
C ASP A 66 -9.89 -9.01 13.68
N PRO A 67 -10.09 -10.34 13.77
CA PRO A 67 -9.12 -11.31 13.27
C PRO A 67 -8.77 -11.22 11.78
N LEU A 68 -9.55 -10.49 10.95
CA LEU A 68 -9.20 -10.25 9.54
C LEU A 68 -8.02 -9.29 9.38
N PHE A 69 -7.70 -8.49 10.39
CA PHE A 69 -6.57 -7.57 10.37
C PHE A 69 -5.36 -8.22 11.06
N ALA A 70 -4.47 -8.78 10.26
CA ALA A 70 -3.24 -9.38 10.75
C ALA A 70 -2.34 -8.32 11.45
N PRO A 71 -1.60 -8.72 12.49
CA PRO A 71 -0.59 -7.83 13.10
C PRO A 71 0.47 -7.47 12.06
N PHE A 72 1.27 -6.44 12.36
CA PHE A 72 2.48 -6.17 11.58
C PHE A 72 3.30 -7.48 11.47
N PRO A 73 3.89 -7.82 10.31
CA PRO A 73 4.68 -9.04 10.17
C PRO A 73 5.92 -9.02 11.07
N GLU A 74 6.55 -10.17 11.30
CA GLU A 74 7.88 -10.19 11.91
C GLU A 74 8.90 -9.72 10.86
N SER A 75 9.70 -8.71 11.21
CA SER A 75 10.72 -8.19 10.31
C SER A 75 11.98 -9.05 10.33
N VAL A 76 12.57 -9.30 9.17
CA VAL A 76 13.88 -9.95 9.01
C VAL A 76 14.97 -8.92 8.64
N PRO A 77 16.26 -9.25 8.80
CA PRO A 77 17.34 -8.34 8.39
C PRO A 77 17.26 -7.97 6.91
N GLY A 78 17.21 -6.68 6.63
CA GLY A 78 17.08 -6.14 5.26
C GLY A 78 15.70 -5.56 4.96
N ASP A 79 14.66 -5.95 5.72
CA ASP A 79 13.32 -5.36 5.62
C ASP A 79 13.36 -3.86 5.95
N TRP A 80 12.41 -3.09 5.38
CA TRP A 80 12.32 -1.64 5.55
C TRP A 80 12.45 -1.22 7.00
N ILE A 81 11.62 -1.77 7.89
CA ILE A 81 11.56 -1.35 9.30
C ILE A 81 12.82 -1.74 10.07
N SER A 82 13.55 -2.76 9.60
CA SER A 82 14.80 -3.20 10.22
C SER A 82 15.96 -2.23 9.92
N THR A 83 15.94 -1.61 8.74
CA THR A 83 16.95 -0.64 8.30
C THR A 83 16.56 0.81 8.58
N HIS A 84 15.26 1.09 8.57
CA HIS A 84 14.65 2.40 8.78
C HIS A 84 13.64 2.34 9.93
N PRO A 85 14.09 2.38 11.20
CA PRO A 85 13.17 2.34 12.34
C PRO A 85 12.21 3.55 12.34
N GLU A 86 10.91 3.27 12.41
CA GLU A 86 9.86 4.29 12.35
C GLU A 86 8.98 4.26 13.61
N PRO A 87 8.65 5.42 14.20
CA PRO A 87 7.84 5.49 15.42
C PRO A 87 6.35 5.15 15.17
N GLY A 88 5.93 5.07 13.90
CA GLY A 88 4.53 5.01 13.52
C GLY A 88 3.79 6.32 13.76
N GLN A 89 2.46 6.27 13.67
CA GLN A 89 1.60 7.43 13.84
C GLN A 89 0.26 6.96 14.40
N THR A 90 -0.13 7.43 15.58
CA THR A 90 -1.44 7.13 16.17
C THR A 90 -2.54 7.96 15.49
N PHE A 91 -3.82 7.63 15.74
CA PHE A 91 -4.91 8.49 15.25
C PHE A 91 -4.90 9.89 15.88
N ASP A 92 -4.58 10.01 17.17
CA ASP A 92 -4.52 11.31 17.86
C ASP A 92 -3.39 12.20 17.33
N GLN A 93 -2.20 11.62 17.12
CA GLN A 93 -1.08 12.33 16.48
C GLN A 93 -1.46 12.78 15.08
N PHE A 94 -2.13 11.92 14.30
CA PHE A 94 -2.62 12.29 12.98
C PHE A 94 -3.61 13.47 13.04
N VAL A 95 -4.62 13.44 13.91
CA VAL A 95 -5.62 14.52 14.00
C VAL A 95 -5.02 15.85 14.45
N SER A 96 -3.90 15.83 15.20
CA SER A 96 -3.17 17.04 15.59
C SER A 96 -2.42 17.73 14.45
N GLY A 97 -2.24 17.05 13.31
CA GLY A 97 -1.59 17.60 12.13
C GLY A 97 -2.50 18.54 11.33
N ASN A 98 -1.88 19.45 10.58
CA ASN A 98 -2.58 20.39 9.69
C ASN A 98 -2.68 19.81 8.28
N TRP A 99 -3.69 18.96 8.06
CA TRP A 99 -3.92 18.28 6.78
C TRP A 99 -5.09 18.89 6.02
N ASN A 100 -5.02 18.83 4.69
CA ASN A 100 -6.12 19.23 3.82
C ASN A 100 -7.33 18.32 4.03
N ARG A 101 -8.54 18.89 3.97
CA ARG A 101 -9.79 18.12 4.07
C ARG A 101 -10.52 18.10 2.74
N HIS A 102 -11.24 17.02 2.47
CA HIS A 102 -12.05 16.90 1.25
C HIS A 102 -12.96 18.13 1.10
N GLY A 103 -12.87 18.80 -0.06
CA GLY A 103 -13.70 19.95 -0.43
C GLY A 103 -13.32 21.26 0.23
N GLU A 104 -12.36 21.27 1.16
CA GLU A 104 -11.89 22.48 1.80
C GLU A 104 -11.19 23.39 0.79
N ASN A 105 -11.62 24.65 0.70
CA ASN A 105 -11.15 25.60 -0.31
C ASN A 105 -11.31 25.11 -1.76
N GLY A 106 -12.31 24.26 -2.03
CA GLY A 106 -12.57 23.72 -3.36
C GLY A 106 -11.66 22.55 -3.77
N LYS A 107 -10.84 22.01 -2.85
CA LYS A 107 -9.95 20.87 -3.09
C LYS A 107 -10.71 19.54 -3.02
N ASP A 108 -11.42 19.20 -4.09
CA ASP A 108 -12.34 18.06 -4.15
C ASP A 108 -12.00 17.03 -5.24
N LYS A 109 -10.83 17.13 -5.88
CA LYS A 109 -10.39 16.19 -6.93
C LYS A 109 -9.00 15.63 -6.69
N LEU A 110 -8.80 14.40 -7.12
CA LEU A 110 -7.49 13.81 -7.28
C LEU A 110 -7.05 14.00 -8.72
N HIS A 111 -5.76 14.18 -8.94
CA HIS A 111 -5.19 14.35 -10.28
C HIS A 111 -4.11 13.31 -10.52
N ILE A 112 -4.10 12.73 -11.73
CA ILE A 112 -3.01 11.90 -12.21
C ILE A 112 -2.45 12.47 -13.52
N ILE A 113 -1.14 12.70 -13.56
CA ILE A 113 -0.43 13.22 -14.73
C ILE A 113 0.42 12.09 -15.33
N PRO A 114 0.05 11.56 -16.51
CA PRO A 114 0.91 10.61 -17.21
C PRO A 114 2.16 11.31 -17.74
N MET A 115 3.33 10.68 -17.63
CA MET A 115 4.61 11.24 -18.10
C MET A 115 5.35 10.25 -18.99
N GLY A 116 5.72 10.73 -20.18
CA GLY A 116 6.33 9.91 -21.23
C GLY A 116 5.30 9.15 -22.05
N ALA A 117 5.78 8.20 -22.86
CA ALA A 117 4.95 7.42 -23.77
C ALA A 117 4.53 6.08 -23.16
N LEU A 118 3.33 5.62 -23.52
CA LEU A 118 2.86 4.26 -23.28
C LEU A 118 2.30 3.67 -24.58
N ARG A 119 2.78 2.49 -24.97
CA ARG A 119 2.48 1.87 -26.27
C ARG A 119 0.97 1.66 -26.51
N ALA A 120 0.22 1.28 -25.48
CA ALA A 120 -1.23 1.11 -25.51
C ALA A 120 -2.03 2.41 -25.28
N GLY A 121 -1.33 3.52 -25.01
CA GLY A 121 -1.91 4.80 -24.63
C GLY A 121 -2.33 4.85 -23.15
N TRP A 122 -2.00 5.96 -22.49
CA TRP A 122 -2.27 6.15 -21.06
C TRP A 122 -3.74 6.07 -20.68
N LYS A 123 -4.65 6.51 -21.57
CA LYS A 123 -6.08 6.47 -21.30
C LYS A 123 -6.56 5.03 -21.08
N ALA A 124 -6.26 4.10 -21.99
CA ALA A 124 -6.70 2.71 -21.85
C ALA A 124 -6.17 2.05 -20.56
N THR A 125 -4.95 2.40 -20.16
CA THR A 125 -4.30 1.87 -18.96
C THR A 125 -4.84 2.46 -17.65
N LEU A 126 -5.13 3.76 -17.63
CA LEU A 126 -5.51 4.46 -16.40
C LEU A 126 -7.03 4.52 -16.17
N GLU A 127 -7.87 4.28 -17.17
CA GLU A 127 -9.32 4.24 -16.99
C GLU A 127 -9.77 3.16 -15.98
N PRO A 128 -9.31 1.89 -16.06
CA PRO A 128 -9.61 0.91 -15.02
C PRO A 128 -9.09 1.35 -13.65
N VAL A 129 -7.90 1.97 -13.59
CA VAL A 129 -7.30 2.48 -12.35
C VAL A 129 -8.14 3.61 -11.75
N ARG A 130 -8.78 4.45 -12.59
CA ARG A 130 -9.67 5.53 -12.14
C ARG A 130 -10.80 5.01 -11.26
N GLU A 131 -11.52 3.98 -11.71
CA GLU A 131 -12.63 3.39 -10.95
C GLU A 131 -12.19 2.97 -9.54
N PHE A 132 -11.00 2.37 -9.44
CA PHE A 132 -10.40 1.95 -8.18
C PHE A 132 -10.01 3.11 -7.27
N VAL A 133 -9.34 4.14 -7.80
CA VAL A 133 -8.94 5.33 -7.03
C VAL A 133 -10.17 6.07 -6.52
N GLU A 134 -11.17 6.28 -7.36
CA GLU A 134 -12.41 6.96 -6.96
C GLU A 134 -13.15 6.20 -5.87
N ALA A 135 -13.23 4.86 -5.97
CA ALA A 135 -13.79 4.03 -4.92
C ALA A 135 -12.94 4.08 -3.63
N PHE A 136 -11.61 4.02 -3.75
CA PHE A 136 -10.69 3.95 -2.61
C PHE A 136 -10.64 5.27 -1.82
N PHE A 137 -10.68 6.41 -2.49
CA PHE A 137 -10.55 7.72 -1.85
C PHE A 137 -11.87 8.47 -1.72
N ASN A 138 -12.95 7.99 -2.35
CA ASN A 138 -14.25 8.67 -2.40
C ASN A 138 -14.11 10.11 -2.91
N MET A 139 -13.37 10.25 -4.01
CA MET A 139 -13.06 11.53 -4.64
C MET A 139 -12.82 11.29 -6.14
N PRO A 140 -13.34 12.14 -7.04
CA PRO A 140 -13.11 12.01 -8.48
C PRO A 140 -11.62 12.04 -8.84
N LEU A 141 -11.22 11.24 -9.83
CA LEU A 141 -9.85 11.27 -10.37
C LEU A 141 -9.85 11.86 -11.78
N VAL A 142 -9.21 13.02 -11.90
CA VAL A 142 -8.92 13.66 -13.19
C VAL A 142 -7.64 13.06 -13.76
N ILE A 143 -7.73 12.53 -14.98
CA ILE A 143 -6.54 12.15 -15.76
C ILE A 143 -6.17 13.35 -16.60
N ASP A 144 -5.07 14.00 -16.23
CA ASP A 144 -4.58 15.21 -16.90
C ASP A 144 -3.90 14.89 -18.23
N ARG A 145 -3.56 15.95 -18.97
CA ARG A 145 -2.83 15.83 -20.22
C ARG A 145 -1.44 15.23 -19.96
N PRO A 146 -1.00 14.23 -20.75
CA PRO A 146 0.32 13.67 -20.58
C PRO A 146 1.44 14.70 -20.80
N LEU A 147 2.47 14.66 -19.96
CA LEU A 147 3.74 15.35 -20.21
C LEU A 147 4.60 14.51 -21.16
N THR A 148 4.79 15.02 -22.38
CA THR A 148 5.64 14.38 -23.39
C THR A 148 7.11 14.69 -23.15
N ASP A 149 7.99 13.75 -23.47
CA ASP A 149 9.45 13.87 -23.38
C ASP A 149 9.96 14.35 -22.00
N PRO A 150 9.59 13.70 -20.88
CA PRO A 150 9.96 14.15 -19.54
C PRO A 150 11.48 14.23 -19.32
N GLU A 151 12.27 13.43 -20.05
CA GLU A 151 13.74 13.48 -20.02
C GLU A 151 14.33 14.81 -20.54
N ARG A 152 13.54 15.61 -21.27
CA ARG A 152 13.91 16.97 -21.70
C ARG A 152 13.51 18.05 -20.71
N ILE A 153 12.63 17.71 -19.77
CA ILE A 153 12.04 18.64 -18.79
C ILE A 153 12.74 18.50 -17.44
N PHE A 154 13.05 17.26 -17.04
CA PHE A 154 13.60 16.93 -15.73
C PHE A 154 15.02 16.40 -15.84
N THR A 155 15.81 16.60 -14.79
CA THR A 155 17.13 16.00 -14.70
C THR A 155 17.04 14.48 -14.82
N SER A 156 17.90 13.91 -15.66
CA SER A 156 17.94 12.48 -15.91
C SER A 156 19.37 11.95 -15.88
N ARG A 157 19.51 10.64 -15.61
CA ARG A 157 20.78 9.92 -15.67
C ARG A 157 20.57 8.54 -16.30
N ILE A 158 21.66 7.90 -16.72
CA ILE A 158 21.63 6.47 -17.07
C ILE A 158 22.02 5.68 -15.81
N ASN A 159 21.15 4.77 -15.38
CA ASN A 159 21.47 3.89 -14.26
C ASN A 159 22.61 2.93 -14.65
N VAL A 160 23.68 2.91 -13.88
CA VAL A 160 24.87 2.08 -14.18
C VAL A 160 24.62 0.58 -14.09
N ASN A 161 23.63 0.14 -13.31
CA ASN A 161 23.31 -1.27 -13.11
C ASN A 161 22.35 -1.80 -14.17
N THR A 162 21.40 -0.97 -14.61
CA THR A 162 20.33 -1.41 -15.53
C THR A 162 20.52 -0.89 -16.95
N ASN A 163 21.36 0.14 -17.16
CA ASN A 163 21.55 0.87 -18.42
C ASN A 163 20.29 1.57 -18.97
N PHE A 164 19.26 1.76 -18.13
CA PHE A 164 18.06 2.51 -18.49
C PHE A 164 18.11 3.96 -17.99
N PRO A 165 17.41 4.88 -18.67
CA PRO A 165 17.25 6.24 -18.16
C PRO A 165 16.43 6.27 -16.87
N GLN A 166 16.85 7.15 -15.97
CA GLN A 166 16.21 7.46 -14.70
C GLN A 166 15.91 8.95 -14.60
N LEU A 167 14.72 9.31 -14.13
CA LEU A 167 14.34 10.70 -13.84
C LEU A 167 14.52 11.02 -12.35
N LEU A 168 15.01 12.23 -12.05
CA LEU A 168 15.16 12.73 -10.69
C LEU A 168 13.79 13.13 -10.13
N THR A 169 13.34 12.47 -9.06
CA THR A 169 12.01 12.70 -8.49
C THR A 169 11.85 14.10 -7.90
N THR A 170 12.90 14.69 -7.32
CA THR A 170 12.82 16.01 -6.68
C THR A 170 12.47 17.13 -7.67
N ASP A 171 12.97 17.04 -8.91
CA ASP A 171 12.61 17.98 -9.99
C ASP A 171 11.14 17.86 -10.37
N ILE A 172 10.65 16.62 -10.48
CA ILE A 172 9.25 16.33 -10.80
C ILE A 172 8.34 16.88 -9.68
N LEU A 173 8.65 16.57 -8.41
CA LEU A 173 7.86 17.04 -7.28
C LEU A 173 7.83 18.57 -7.21
N LYS A 174 8.97 19.23 -7.44
CA LYS A 174 9.02 20.70 -7.50
C LYS A 174 8.12 21.25 -8.59
N PHE A 175 8.22 20.72 -9.81
CA PHE A 175 7.37 21.11 -10.92
C PHE A 175 5.87 20.92 -10.60
N LEU A 176 5.49 19.78 -10.02
CA LEU A 176 4.11 19.52 -9.65
C LEU A 176 3.59 20.50 -8.58
N MET A 177 4.41 20.87 -7.60
CA MET A 177 4.01 21.86 -6.58
C MET A 177 3.79 23.25 -7.19
N GLU A 178 4.63 23.65 -8.15
CA GLU A 178 4.51 24.93 -8.85
C GLU A 178 3.30 24.98 -9.80
N ASN A 179 2.81 23.82 -10.25
CA ASN A 179 1.71 23.70 -11.22
C ASN A 179 0.45 23.01 -10.62
N LEU A 180 0.33 22.98 -9.30
CA LEU A 180 -0.74 22.28 -8.61
C LEU A 180 -2.08 22.99 -8.84
N SER A 181 -3.07 22.29 -9.41
CA SER A 181 -4.40 22.85 -9.65
C SER A 181 -5.09 23.27 -8.35
N SER A 182 -5.88 24.34 -8.40
CA SER A 182 -6.57 24.88 -7.21
C SER A 182 -7.63 23.93 -6.63
N ASP A 183 -8.24 23.10 -7.48
CA ASP A 183 -9.22 22.07 -7.11
C ASP A 183 -8.57 20.73 -6.74
N SER A 184 -7.27 20.60 -6.93
CA SER A 184 -6.54 19.37 -6.61
C SER A 184 -6.46 19.23 -5.09
N TYR A 185 -7.03 18.15 -4.54
CA TYR A 185 -6.69 17.63 -3.23
C TYR A 185 -5.26 17.11 -3.23
N CYS A 186 -4.86 16.34 -4.25
CA CYS A 186 -3.47 15.99 -4.52
C CYS A 186 -3.26 15.58 -5.99
N THR A 187 -2.03 15.70 -6.46
CA THR A 187 -1.63 15.39 -7.84
C THR A 187 -0.49 14.39 -7.85
N ILE A 188 -0.66 13.26 -8.52
CA ILE A 188 0.39 12.26 -8.67
C ILE A 188 0.79 12.09 -10.13
N ALA A 189 2.08 12.08 -10.43
CA ALA A 189 2.57 11.74 -11.76
C ALA A 189 2.86 10.24 -11.87
N VAL A 190 2.62 9.66 -13.05
CA VAL A 190 2.93 8.26 -13.36
C VAL A 190 3.81 8.17 -14.58
N THR A 191 4.85 7.33 -14.54
CA THR A 191 5.75 7.14 -15.69
C THR A 191 6.16 5.69 -15.89
N MET A 192 6.63 5.39 -17.11
CA MET A 192 7.31 4.12 -17.44
C MET A 192 8.84 4.27 -17.41
N LEU A 193 9.36 5.45 -17.09
CA LEU A 193 10.80 5.66 -16.89
C LEU A 193 11.16 5.34 -15.44
N ASP A 194 12.38 4.87 -15.23
CA ASP A 194 12.85 4.57 -13.87
C ASP A 194 13.06 5.88 -13.07
N LEU A 195 13.07 5.79 -11.73
CA LEU A 195 13.13 6.96 -10.86
C LEU A 195 14.27 6.86 -9.84
N TYR A 196 14.83 8.00 -9.47
CA TYR A 196 15.79 8.10 -8.36
C TYR A 196 15.59 9.40 -7.57
N PRO A 197 15.81 9.38 -6.24
CA PRO A 197 15.58 10.54 -5.39
C PRO A 197 16.80 11.45 -5.20
N ASP A 198 18.01 10.88 -5.30
CA ASP A 198 19.28 11.55 -5.04
C ASP A 198 20.42 10.72 -5.65
N ASP A 199 21.57 11.35 -5.93
CA ASP A 199 22.74 10.71 -6.51
C ASP A 199 23.26 9.52 -5.69
N SER A 200 23.07 9.51 -4.36
CA SER A 200 23.50 8.41 -3.49
C SER A 200 22.57 7.18 -3.53
N TRP A 201 21.42 7.26 -4.20
CA TRP A 201 20.42 6.20 -4.24
C TRP A 201 20.40 5.48 -5.58
N ASN A 202 20.10 4.18 -5.58
CA ASN A 202 20.00 3.41 -6.83
C ASN A 202 18.71 3.72 -7.59
N PHE A 203 17.55 3.60 -6.93
CA PHE A 203 16.24 3.91 -7.48
C PHE A 203 15.19 4.06 -6.37
N VAL A 204 13.99 4.53 -6.73
CA VAL A 204 12.77 4.43 -5.92
C VAL A 204 11.59 4.00 -6.80
N PHE A 205 10.60 3.32 -6.22
CA PHE A 205 9.35 2.99 -6.93
C PHE A 205 8.44 4.20 -7.09
N GLY A 206 8.47 5.09 -6.12
CA GLY A 206 7.75 6.34 -6.09
C GLY A 206 8.23 7.22 -4.96
N GLN A 207 7.75 8.45 -4.94
CA GLN A 207 8.00 9.41 -3.90
C GLN A 207 6.85 10.40 -3.82
N ALA A 208 6.33 10.61 -2.62
CA ALA A 208 5.31 11.61 -2.34
C ALA A 208 5.79 12.68 -1.33
N SER A 209 5.35 13.91 -1.54
CA SER A 209 5.45 14.99 -0.56
C SER A 209 4.18 15.03 0.27
N LEU A 210 4.29 14.66 1.54
CA LEU A 210 3.15 14.63 2.49
C LEU A 210 2.47 15.99 2.61
N VAL A 211 3.24 17.08 2.61
CA VAL A 211 2.73 18.46 2.76
C VAL A 211 2.47 19.12 1.40
N GLY A 212 3.31 18.83 0.41
CA GLY A 212 3.21 19.41 -0.94
C GLY A 212 2.00 18.91 -1.73
N ARG A 213 1.38 17.80 -1.30
CA ARG A 213 0.23 17.16 -1.97
C ARG A 213 0.54 16.70 -3.40
N VAL A 214 1.81 16.37 -3.63
CA VAL A 214 2.27 15.89 -4.93
C VAL A 214 3.06 14.61 -4.77
N GLY A 215 3.01 13.75 -5.78
CA GLY A 215 3.79 12.54 -5.81
C GLY A 215 4.18 12.15 -7.23
N VAL A 216 5.10 11.21 -7.35
CA VAL A 216 5.43 10.54 -8.60
C VAL A 216 5.67 9.07 -8.32
N PHE A 217 5.23 8.19 -9.20
CA PHE A 217 5.61 6.77 -9.18
C PHE A 217 5.91 6.26 -10.58
N SER A 218 6.68 5.18 -10.62
CA SER A 218 7.08 4.51 -11.85
C SER A 218 6.54 3.09 -11.90
N LEU A 219 6.03 2.70 -13.07
CA LEU A 219 5.66 1.33 -13.37
C LEU A 219 6.82 0.53 -13.99
N PHE A 220 7.98 1.15 -14.22
CA PHE A 220 9.13 0.55 -14.90
C PHE A 220 9.58 -0.76 -14.25
N ARG A 221 9.64 -0.79 -12.91
CA ARG A 221 10.12 -1.95 -12.13
C ARG A 221 9.01 -2.89 -11.68
N TYR A 222 7.74 -2.58 -11.97
CA TYR A 222 6.60 -3.40 -11.58
C TYR A 222 6.25 -4.45 -12.65
N ASP A 223 6.78 -4.33 -13.86
CA ASP A 223 6.72 -5.32 -14.92
C ASP A 223 7.63 -6.53 -14.58
N PRO A 224 7.08 -7.75 -14.39
CA PRO A 224 7.89 -8.94 -14.14
C PRO A 224 8.97 -9.21 -15.19
N SER A 225 8.75 -8.79 -16.44
CA SER A 225 9.72 -8.97 -17.53
C SER A 225 11.02 -8.19 -17.29
N PHE A 226 10.99 -7.11 -16.50
CA PHE A 226 12.19 -6.38 -16.08
C PHE A 226 13.17 -7.30 -15.33
N TYR A 227 12.65 -8.25 -14.55
CA TYR A 227 13.45 -9.25 -13.81
C TYR A 227 13.64 -10.56 -14.59
N GLY A 228 13.30 -10.58 -15.88
CA GLY A 228 13.36 -11.78 -16.72
C GLY A 228 12.31 -12.84 -16.37
N VAL A 229 11.27 -12.48 -15.61
CA VAL A 229 10.19 -13.39 -15.22
C VAL A 229 9.07 -13.31 -16.26
N ASN A 230 8.91 -14.36 -17.05
CA ASN A 230 7.74 -14.55 -17.89
C ASN A 230 6.63 -15.20 -17.08
N SER A 231 5.49 -14.53 -16.96
CA SER A 231 4.32 -15.03 -16.25
C SER A 231 3.08 -14.87 -17.13
N ASP A 232 2.29 -15.94 -17.25
CA ASP A 232 0.96 -15.88 -17.89
C ASP A 232 0.00 -14.92 -17.15
N ASN A 233 0.35 -14.51 -15.93
CA ASN A 233 -0.39 -13.55 -15.10
C ASN A 233 0.26 -12.16 -15.04
N ALA A 234 1.24 -11.84 -15.91
CA ALA A 234 2.00 -10.60 -15.84
C ALA A 234 1.11 -9.34 -15.81
N GLU A 235 0.08 -9.27 -16.67
CA GLU A 235 -0.86 -8.13 -16.69
C GLU A 235 -1.59 -7.94 -15.36
N LYS A 236 -2.04 -9.04 -14.74
CA LYS A 236 -2.71 -9.02 -13.44
C LYS A 236 -1.75 -8.57 -12.32
N ILE A 237 -0.51 -9.05 -12.36
CA ILE A 237 0.55 -8.68 -11.41
C ILE A 237 0.85 -7.18 -11.53
N ILE A 238 1.08 -6.68 -12.75
CA ILE A 238 1.33 -5.26 -13.03
C ILE A 238 0.15 -4.41 -12.56
N PHE A 239 -1.09 -4.83 -12.85
CA PHE A 239 -2.27 -4.09 -12.44
C PHE A 239 -2.41 -4.01 -10.92
N ARG A 240 -2.26 -5.15 -10.21
CA ARG A 240 -2.30 -5.18 -8.74
C ARG A 240 -1.23 -4.28 -8.13
N ARG A 241 0.02 -4.38 -8.60
CA ARG A 241 1.15 -3.57 -8.16
C ARG A 241 0.94 -2.08 -8.45
N THR A 242 0.35 -1.74 -9.60
CA THR A 242 -0.05 -0.36 -9.95
C THR A 242 -1.01 0.20 -8.93
N LEU A 243 -2.07 -0.54 -8.58
CA LEU A 243 -3.01 -0.12 -7.54
C LEU A 243 -2.30 0.05 -6.19
N GLN A 244 -1.40 -0.87 -5.85
CA GLN A 244 -0.68 -0.84 -4.58
C GLN A 244 0.16 0.42 -4.40
N VAL A 245 1.08 0.68 -5.34
CA VAL A 245 1.96 1.84 -5.26
C VAL A 245 1.16 3.14 -5.33
N LEU A 246 0.16 3.20 -6.22
CA LEU A 246 -0.67 4.39 -6.36
C LEU A 246 -1.43 4.69 -5.06
N PHE A 247 -2.08 3.70 -4.46
CA PHE A 247 -2.80 3.92 -3.21
C PHE A 247 -1.85 4.27 -2.07
N HIS A 248 -0.68 3.63 -1.98
CA HIS A 248 0.32 3.90 -0.96
C HIS A 248 0.79 5.37 -1.01
N GLU A 249 1.30 5.80 -2.16
CA GLU A 249 1.80 7.16 -2.37
C GLU A 249 0.69 8.20 -2.20
N MET A 250 -0.52 7.91 -2.69
CA MET A 250 -1.64 8.83 -2.51
C MET A 250 -2.05 8.95 -1.05
N VAL A 251 -2.06 7.86 -0.27
CA VAL A 251 -2.39 7.91 1.16
C VAL A 251 -1.35 8.71 1.95
N HIS A 252 -0.07 8.72 1.54
CA HIS A 252 0.92 9.67 2.10
C HIS A 252 0.52 11.13 1.89
N MET A 253 -0.06 11.48 0.75
CA MET A 253 -0.56 12.85 0.48
C MET A 253 -1.80 13.23 1.30
N PHE A 254 -2.42 12.27 2.01
CA PHE A 254 -3.43 12.51 3.06
C PHE A 254 -2.79 12.65 4.46
N GLY A 255 -1.46 12.77 4.58
CA GLY A 255 -0.74 12.93 5.85
C GLY A 255 -0.54 11.65 6.66
N VAL A 256 -0.81 10.49 6.06
CA VAL A 256 -0.67 9.19 6.73
C VAL A 256 0.76 8.69 6.58
N TYR A 257 1.43 8.39 7.69
CA TYR A 257 2.79 7.83 7.67
C TYR A 257 2.77 6.32 7.42
N HIS A 258 3.94 5.73 7.21
CA HIS A 258 4.07 4.29 7.24
C HIS A 258 3.45 3.68 8.50
N CYS A 259 2.78 2.56 8.32
CA CYS A 259 2.13 1.81 9.38
C CYS A 259 3.11 0.77 9.92
N VAL A 260 3.29 0.78 11.24
CA VAL A 260 4.08 -0.23 11.98
C VAL A 260 3.20 -1.05 12.93
N HIS A 261 1.88 -0.93 12.80
CA HIS A 261 0.91 -1.48 13.76
C HIS A 261 0.24 -2.77 13.26
N PHE A 262 0.03 -2.90 11.94
CA PHE A 262 -0.70 -4.00 11.30
C PHE A 262 -0.03 -4.35 9.97
N ASN A 263 -0.30 -5.55 9.43
CA ASN A 263 -0.09 -5.82 8.02
C ASN A 263 -1.07 -4.95 7.21
N CYS A 264 -0.55 -3.99 6.45
CA CYS A 264 -1.28 -2.84 5.95
C CYS A 264 -0.66 -2.37 4.64
N LEU A 265 -1.48 -1.85 3.72
CA LEU A 265 -1.02 -1.19 2.50
C LEU A 265 0.07 -0.12 2.77
N MET A 266 0.02 0.52 3.92
CA MET A 266 0.97 1.57 4.33
C MET A 266 2.24 1.03 5.01
N ASN A 267 2.55 -0.26 4.98
CA ASN A 267 3.86 -0.72 5.49
C ASN A 267 4.96 -0.24 4.54
N GLY A 268 6.08 0.28 5.08
CA GLY A 268 7.25 0.59 4.25
C GLY A 268 7.85 -0.67 3.63
N SER A 269 8.61 -0.53 2.54
CA SER A 269 9.16 -1.65 1.79
C SER A 269 10.53 -1.30 1.20
N ASN A 270 11.52 -2.20 1.36
CA ASN A 270 12.83 -2.12 0.70
C ASN A 270 12.90 -3.02 -0.55
N SER A 271 11.90 -3.87 -0.80
CA SER A 271 11.98 -4.95 -1.78
C SER A 271 10.64 -5.22 -2.48
N MET A 272 10.69 -5.86 -3.66
CA MET A 272 9.46 -6.26 -4.36
C MET A 272 8.72 -7.36 -3.60
N GLU A 273 9.45 -8.22 -2.90
CA GLU A 273 8.93 -9.29 -2.06
C GLU A 273 8.14 -8.73 -0.87
N GLU A 274 8.69 -7.72 -0.17
CA GLU A 274 7.95 -7.00 0.88
C GLU A 274 6.70 -6.35 0.30
N THR A 275 6.83 -5.62 -0.81
CA THR A 275 5.68 -4.97 -1.47
C THR A 275 4.60 -5.99 -1.84
N ASP A 276 4.94 -7.08 -2.51
CA ASP A 276 3.95 -8.08 -2.94
C ASP A 276 3.27 -8.80 -1.76
N SER A 277 3.96 -8.94 -0.62
CA SER A 277 3.42 -9.57 0.59
C SER A 277 2.37 -8.71 1.32
N GLN A 278 2.38 -7.40 1.06
CA GLN A 278 1.47 -6.45 1.70
C GLN A 278 0.06 -6.47 1.04
N PRO A 279 -1.00 -6.19 1.80
CA PRO A 279 -2.36 -6.17 1.29
C PRO A 279 -2.71 -4.86 0.56
N LEU A 280 -3.74 -4.90 -0.30
CA LEU A 280 -4.34 -3.70 -0.91
C LEU A 280 -5.36 -2.97 -0.01
N PHE A 281 -5.42 -3.28 1.28
CA PHE A 281 -6.33 -2.65 2.23
C PHE A 281 -5.59 -1.87 3.33
N LEU A 282 -6.26 -0.85 3.85
CA LEU A 282 -5.80 -0.13 5.02
C LEU A 282 -6.25 -0.85 6.30
N CYS A 283 -5.33 -0.97 7.25
CA CYS A 283 -5.67 -1.42 8.60
C CYS A 283 -6.64 -0.44 9.29
N PRO A 284 -7.22 -0.81 10.45
CA PRO A 284 -8.25 0.02 11.09
C PRO A 284 -7.73 1.41 11.50
N VAL A 285 -6.44 1.53 11.83
CA VAL A 285 -5.80 2.81 12.17
C VAL A 285 -5.69 3.70 10.92
N CYS A 286 -5.13 3.19 9.82
CA CYS A 286 -4.91 3.98 8.61
C CYS A 286 -6.22 4.27 7.87
N LEU A 287 -7.15 3.32 7.83
CA LEU A 287 -8.49 3.52 7.25
C LEU A 287 -9.21 4.67 7.95
N ARG A 288 -9.10 4.71 9.28
CA ARG A 288 -9.72 5.75 10.10
C ARG A 288 -9.12 7.13 9.85
N LYS A 289 -7.79 7.22 9.73
CA LYS A 289 -7.10 8.46 9.36
C LYS A 289 -7.58 8.96 7.99
N LEU A 290 -7.62 8.07 7.00
CA LEU A 290 -8.11 8.41 5.66
C LEU A 290 -9.58 8.86 5.71
N HIS A 291 -10.45 8.12 6.40
CA HIS A 291 -11.85 8.51 6.60
C HIS A 291 -12.00 9.89 7.24
N HIS A 292 -11.12 10.26 8.18
CA HIS A 292 -11.17 11.57 8.83
C HIS A 292 -11.05 12.73 7.84
N LEU A 293 -10.28 12.57 6.76
CA LEU A 293 -10.08 13.60 5.73
C LEU A 293 -10.99 13.42 4.51
N ALA A 294 -11.22 12.18 4.06
CA ALA A 294 -11.95 11.85 2.84
C ALA A 294 -13.46 11.60 3.03
N LYS A 295 -13.93 11.44 4.28
CA LYS A 295 -15.36 11.36 4.67
C LYS A 295 -16.21 10.27 3.99
N PHE A 296 -15.60 9.18 3.53
CA PHE A 296 -16.34 8.06 2.93
C PHE A 296 -17.10 7.21 3.94
N ASN A 297 -18.19 6.55 3.53
CA ASN A 297 -18.76 5.44 4.28
C ASN A 297 -17.90 4.16 4.05
N PRO A 298 -17.31 3.54 5.09
CA PRO A 298 -16.44 2.37 4.92
C PRO A 298 -17.12 1.15 4.29
N GLU A 299 -18.40 0.91 4.60
CA GLU A 299 -19.15 -0.23 4.07
C GLU A 299 -19.41 -0.07 2.57
N THR A 300 -19.99 1.06 2.16
CA THR A 300 -20.20 1.38 0.75
C THR A 300 -18.90 1.37 -0.04
N ARG A 301 -17.82 1.89 0.55
CA ARG A 301 -16.48 1.84 -0.04
C ARG A 301 -16.00 0.41 -0.25
N TYR A 302 -16.15 -0.46 0.75
CA TYR A 302 -15.77 -1.86 0.63
C TYR A 302 -16.61 -2.61 -0.40
N GLU A 303 -17.92 -2.37 -0.48
CA GLU A 303 -18.78 -2.98 -1.50
C GLU A 303 -18.35 -2.59 -2.92
N LYS A 304 -18.07 -1.30 -3.15
CA LYS A 304 -17.54 -0.82 -4.44
C LYS A 304 -16.21 -1.49 -4.79
N LEU A 305 -15.25 -1.49 -3.86
CA LEU A 305 -13.93 -2.11 -4.09
C LEU A 305 -14.03 -3.62 -4.32
N LYS A 306 -14.92 -4.32 -3.60
CA LYS A 306 -15.14 -5.76 -3.77
C LYS A 306 -15.56 -6.07 -5.20
N ASN A 307 -16.58 -5.36 -5.70
CA ASN A 307 -17.09 -5.56 -7.06
C ASN A 307 -16.01 -5.26 -8.12
N LEU A 308 -15.19 -4.23 -7.90
CA LEU A 308 -14.08 -3.90 -8.79
C LEU A 308 -13.00 -4.99 -8.78
N TYR A 309 -12.61 -5.49 -7.60
CA TYR A 309 -11.65 -6.59 -7.50
C TYR A 309 -12.17 -7.88 -8.14
N GLU A 310 -13.46 -8.22 -7.97
CA GLU A 310 -14.10 -9.35 -8.66
C GLU A 310 -14.03 -9.19 -10.19
N LYS A 311 -14.40 -8.02 -10.71
CA LYS A 311 -14.35 -7.67 -12.15
C LYS A 311 -12.93 -7.77 -12.72
N SER A 312 -11.91 -7.41 -11.95
CA SER A 312 -10.49 -7.47 -12.35
C SER A 312 -9.80 -8.80 -12.04
N GLY A 313 -10.53 -9.80 -11.52
CA GLY A 313 -9.97 -11.11 -11.17
C GLY A 313 -9.04 -11.10 -9.96
N LEU A 314 -9.00 -10.02 -9.17
CA LEU A 314 -8.24 -9.89 -7.92
C LEU A 314 -8.99 -10.59 -6.77
N THR A 315 -9.06 -11.92 -6.86
CA THR A 315 -9.93 -12.77 -6.05
C THR A 315 -9.61 -12.73 -4.57
N GLU A 316 -8.32 -12.67 -4.19
CA GLU A 316 -7.92 -12.64 -2.78
C GLU A 316 -8.39 -11.38 -2.08
N GLU A 317 -8.22 -10.22 -2.73
CA GLU A 317 -8.69 -8.93 -2.24
C GLU A 317 -10.23 -8.87 -2.16
N ALA A 318 -10.92 -9.40 -3.18
CA ALA A 318 -12.37 -9.50 -3.18
C ALA A 318 -12.88 -10.37 -2.01
N GLN A 319 -12.30 -11.55 -1.80
CA GLN A 319 -12.68 -12.45 -0.71
C GLN A 319 -12.42 -11.84 0.68
N TRP A 320 -11.32 -11.09 0.84
CA TRP A 320 -11.06 -10.38 2.09
C TRP A 320 -12.14 -9.33 2.36
N LEU A 321 -12.52 -8.54 1.35
CA LEU A 321 -13.58 -7.54 1.47
C LEU A 321 -14.94 -8.16 1.74
N GLU A 322 -15.29 -9.27 1.10
CA GLU A 322 -16.54 -10.00 1.36
C GLU A 322 -16.66 -10.38 2.84
N LYS A 323 -15.61 -11.00 3.39
CA LYS A 323 -15.55 -11.35 4.83
C LYS A 323 -15.66 -10.10 5.69
N ARG A 324 -14.98 -9.01 5.32
CA ARG A 324 -15.00 -7.76 6.08
C ARG A 324 -16.39 -7.13 6.11
N ILE A 325 -17.08 -7.07 4.97
CA ILE A 325 -18.45 -6.56 4.85
C ILE A 325 -19.40 -7.38 5.72
N ALA A 326 -19.29 -8.72 5.71
CA ALA A 326 -20.12 -9.58 6.55
C ALA A 326 -19.93 -9.30 8.06
N VAL A 327 -18.69 -9.02 8.50
CA VAL A 327 -18.41 -8.62 9.89
C VAL A 327 -19.10 -7.29 10.23
N LEU A 328 -19.15 -6.33 9.31
CA LEU A 328 -19.83 -5.05 9.54
C LEU A 328 -21.35 -5.21 9.63
N LYS A 329 -21.95 -5.97 8.70
CA LYS A 329 -23.40 -6.20 8.66
C LYS A 329 -23.90 -6.94 9.91
N LYS A 330 -23.21 -8.01 10.32
CA LYS A 330 -23.54 -8.75 11.54
C LYS A 330 -23.56 -7.89 12.80
N LYS A 331 -22.66 -6.90 12.90
CA LYS A 331 -22.57 -6.00 14.05
C LYS A 331 -23.63 -4.90 14.04
N GLN A 332 -24.26 -4.65 12.89
CA GLN A 332 -25.39 -3.73 12.75
C GLN A 332 -26.73 -4.42 13.04
N GLY A 333 -26.74 -5.73 13.31
CA GLY A 333 -27.97 -6.52 13.49
C GLY A 333 -28.69 -6.83 12.18
N LEU A 334 -27.98 -6.72 11.04
CA LEU A 334 -28.45 -7.01 9.68
C LEU A 334 -27.96 -8.39 9.21
#